data_AF-A0A8D9E4D2-F1
#
_entry.id   AF-A0A8D9E4D2-F1
#
_cell.length_a   1.000
_cell.length_b   1.000
_cell.length_c   1.000
_cell.angle_alpha   90.00
_cell.angle_beta   90.00
_cell.angle_gamma   90.00
#
_symmetry.space_group_name_H-M   'P 1'
#
loop_
_entity.id
_entity.type
_entity.pdbx_description
1 polymer ?
#
loop_
_entity_poly.entity_id
_entity_poly.type
_entity_poly.pdbx_seq_one_letter_code
_entity_poly.pdbx_strand_id
1 'polypeptide(L)'
;METLESQFKEKIQSGENLISQINNSFLNNVSGVAKLRKKIKVEIQFLEKTMRSSKMKEEHLLCTNLHHFQALLNHALVQPCDSLLQHFFYYHGDQKCKICVDIVANKGQKWIKVISRNPKALSQISLGAGEYGQRSVLDQAEEYVECARENFVMFEPPEVIFHFSCGIERQLANELIKRCITISGDILESNTHITKEDVGTESDEFSDEDLSSESEESSDELDTPICDTHSIRNQLNVLNLNEVPILNLDVTTLVAYVSNLTNGGAYHKFSYPLNQQAEWELQNPVKPVLEKYFQGKLSCLAKWLFKRFATL
;
A
#
# COMPACT_ATOMS: atom_id res chain seq x y z
N MET A 1 32.00 -18.44 -25.80
CA MET A 1 30.54 -18.42 -25.95
C MET A 1 29.98 -19.29 -24.85
N GLU A 2 29.24 -18.71 -23.92
CA GLU A 2 28.51 -19.49 -22.92
C GLU A 2 27.43 -20.31 -23.62
N THR A 3 27.20 -21.54 -23.17
CA THR A 3 26.10 -22.36 -23.67
C THR A 3 24.79 -21.87 -23.05
N LEU A 4 23.67 -22.06 -23.77
CA LEU A 4 22.33 -21.75 -23.26
C LEU A 4 22.06 -22.45 -21.91
N GLU A 5 22.58 -23.67 -21.74
CA GLU A 5 22.51 -24.41 -20.48
C GLU A 5 23.25 -23.69 -19.33
N SER A 6 24.40 -23.07 -19.60
CA SER A 6 25.15 -22.28 -18.61
C SER A 6 24.33 -21.08 -18.14
N GLN A 7 23.68 -20.37 -19.05
CA GLN A 7 22.85 -19.20 -18.73
C GLN A 7 21.61 -19.57 -17.89
N PHE A 8 20.99 -20.73 -18.15
CA PHE A 8 19.91 -21.25 -17.31
C PHE A 8 20.39 -21.56 -15.90
N LYS A 9 21.54 -22.23 -15.76
CA LYS A 9 22.13 -22.53 -14.45
C LYS A 9 22.45 -21.25 -13.68
N GLU A 10 23.00 -20.24 -14.35
CA GLU A 10 23.29 -18.95 -13.73
C GLU A 10 22.01 -18.25 -13.24
N LYS A 11 20.93 -18.23 -14.05
CA LYS A 11 19.65 -17.65 -13.64
C LYS A 11 19.00 -18.41 -12.48
N ILE A 12 19.06 -19.74 -12.48
CA ILE A 12 18.60 -20.56 -11.35
C ILE A 12 19.39 -20.19 -10.09
N GLN A 13 20.72 -20.15 -10.18
CA GLN A 13 21.59 -19.77 -9.08
C GLN A 13 21.30 -18.36 -8.56
N SER A 14 21.03 -17.41 -9.46
CA SER A 14 20.59 -16.06 -9.10
C SER A 14 19.30 -16.09 -8.27
N GLY A 15 18.30 -16.89 -8.67
CA GLY A 15 17.08 -17.07 -7.88
C GLY A 15 17.34 -17.67 -6.50
N GLU A 16 18.18 -18.70 -6.40
CA GLU A 16 18.58 -19.30 -5.12
C GLU A 16 19.32 -18.31 -4.21
N ASN A 17 20.14 -17.44 -4.80
CA ASN A 17 20.82 -16.37 -4.08
C ASN A 17 19.82 -15.37 -3.48
N LEU A 18 18.74 -15.01 -4.21
CA LEU A 18 17.68 -14.16 -3.65
C LEU A 18 17.00 -14.81 -2.44
N ILE A 19 16.71 -16.11 -2.50
CA ILE A 19 16.15 -16.85 -1.35
C ILE A 19 17.11 -16.82 -0.16
N SER A 20 18.41 -17.02 -0.43
CA SER A 20 19.44 -16.99 0.60
C SER A 20 19.56 -15.61 1.25
N GLN A 21 19.49 -14.54 0.47
CA GLN A 21 19.48 -13.16 0.98
C GLN A 21 18.26 -12.89 1.86
N ILE A 22 17.06 -13.31 1.43
CA ILE A 22 15.84 -13.19 2.26
C ILE A 22 16.06 -13.89 3.61
N ASN A 23 16.53 -15.14 3.59
CA ASN A 23 16.72 -15.95 4.79
C ASN A 23 17.79 -15.38 5.74
N ASN A 24 18.75 -14.61 5.24
CA ASN A 24 19.82 -14.00 6.02
C ASN A 24 19.57 -12.51 6.34
N SER A 25 18.34 -12.02 6.16
CA SER A 25 17.99 -10.61 6.36
C SER A 25 16.94 -10.41 7.45
N PHE A 26 16.72 -9.15 7.82
CA PHE A 26 15.64 -8.73 8.72
C PHE A 26 14.24 -8.98 8.14
N LEU A 27 14.12 -9.24 6.82
CA LEU A 27 12.84 -9.43 6.14
C LEU A 27 12.10 -10.70 6.56
N ASN A 28 12.76 -11.67 7.20
CA ASN A 28 12.11 -12.92 7.63
C ASN A 28 10.87 -12.71 8.52
N ASN A 29 10.81 -11.59 9.24
CA ASN A 29 9.69 -11.26 10.13
C ASN A 29 8.70 -10.27 9.50
N VAL A 30 8.91 -9.86 8.25
CA VAL A 30 8.07 -8.90 7.54
C VAL A 30 6.89 -9.62 6.90
N SER A 31 5.69 -9.07 7.06
CA SER A 31 4.49 -9.62 6.42
C SER A 31 4.65 -9.71 4.91
N GLY A 32 4.24 -10.83 4.30
CA GLY A 32 4.35 -11.04 2.85
C GLY A 32 5.71 -11.55 2.36
N VAL A 33 6.74 -11.65 3.20
CA VAL A 33 8.04 -12.25 2.80
C VAL A 33 7.89 -13.71 2.34
N ALA A 34 6.97 -14.47 2.94
CA ALA A 34 6.66 -15.83 2.53
C ALA A 34 6.06 -15.89 1.11
N LYS A 35 5.26 -14.89 0.74
CA LYS A 35 4.67 -14.75 -0.61
C LYS A 35 5.76 -14.45 -1.64
N LEU A 36 6.68 -13.52 -1.33
CA LEU A 36 7.85 -13.24 -2.18
C LEU A 36 8.71 -14.48 -2.38
N ARG A 37 9.03 -15.21 -1.30
CA ARG A 37 9.79 -16.47 -1.34
C ARG A 37 9.11 -17.51 -2.22
N LYS A 38 7.78 -17.64 -2.14
CA LYS A 38 7.00 -18.55 -2.99
C LYS A 38 7.09 -18.16 -4.47
N LYS A 39 6.91 -16.87 -4.80
CA LYS A 39 7.02 -16.37 -6.17
C LYS A 39 8.40 -16.65 -6.80
N ILE A 40 9.49 -16.36 -6.08
CA ILE A 40 10.85 -16.65 -6.55
C ILE A 40 11.06 -18.16 -6.76
N LYS A 41 10.56 -19.01 -5.86
CA LYS A 41 10.67 -20.47 -6.01
C LYS A 41 9.94 -20.99 -7.25
N VAL A 42 8.78 -20.43 -7.58
CA VAL A 42 8.03 -20.80 -8.78
C VAL A 42 8.85 -20.51 -10.05
N GLU A 43 9.51 -19.35 -10.12
CA GLU A 43 10.40 -19.00 -11.24
C GLU A 43 11.57 -19.97 -11.36
N ILE A 44 12.24 -20.29 -10.24
CA ILE A 44 13.34 -21.27 -10.23
C ILE A 44 12.86 -22.63 -10.75
N GLN A 45 11.72 -23.11 -10.26
CA GLN A 45 11.14 -24.39 -10.68
C GLN A 45 10.76 -24.39 -12.16
N PHE A 46 10.27 -23.27 -12.69
CA PHE A 46 9.99 -23.11 -14.12
C PHE A 46 11.28 -23.26 -14.94
N LEU A 47 12.36 -22.58 -14.56
CA LEU A 47 13.65 -22.67 -15.24
C LEU A 47 14.25 -24.08 -15.14
N GLU A 48 14.22 -24.70 -13.97
CA GLU A 48 14.68 -26.09 -13.77
C GLU A 48 13.92 -27.08 -14.66
N LYS A 49 12.59 -26.98 -14.68
CA LYS A 49 11.74 -27.86 -15.49
C LYS A 49 11.99 -27.65 -16.97
N THR A 50 12.17 -26.40 -17.39
CA THR A 50 12.47 -26.05 -18.78
C THR A 50 13.84 -26.57 -19.20
N MET A 51 14.86 -26.47 -18.34
CA MET A 51 16.20 -27.00 -18.58
C MET A 51 16.22 -28.54 -18.69
N ARG A 52 15.39 -29.24 -17.90
CA ARG A 52 15.22 -30.69 -18.02
C ARG A 52 14.47 -31.10 -19.28
N SER A 53 13.71 -30.19 -19.89
CA SER A 53 13.03 -30.41 -21.16
C SER A 53 13.97 -30.08 -22.33
N SER A 54 13.92 -30.82 -23.43
CA SER A 54 14.69 -30.50 -24.65
C SER A 54 14.15 -29.28 -25.42
N LYS A 55 13.41 -28.38 -24.75
CA LYS A 55 12.74 -27.20 -25.34
C LYS A 55 13.33 -25.88 -24.83
N MET A 56 14.60 -25.87 -24.44
CA MET A 56 15.28 -24.66 -24.00
C MET A 56 15.34 -23.63 -25.13
N LYS A 57 15.09 -22.38 -24.78
CA LYS A 57 15.12 -21.22 -25.68
C LYS A 57 15.54 -19.99 -24.89
N GLU A 58 16.18 -19.04 -25.57
CA GLU A 58 16.63 -17.77 -24.97
C GLU A 58 15.45 -16.93 -24.46
N GLU A 59 14.29 -16.99 -25.11
CA GLU A 59 13.06 -16.30 -24.70
C GLU A 59 12.66 -16.61 -23.25
N HIS A 60 12.85 -17.85 -22.78
CA HIS A 60 12.55 -18.20 -21.38
C HIS A 60 13.45 -17.48 -20.35
N LEU A 61 14.66 -17.09 -20.74
CA LEU A 61 15.58 -16.33 -19.88
C LEU A 61 15.27 -14.84 -19.87
N LEU A 62 14.69 -14.33 -20.95
CA LEU A 62 14.22 -12.95 -21.06
C LEU A 62 12.93 -12.75 -20.27
N CYS A 63 12.05 -13.75 -20.27
CA CYS A 63 10.73 -13.62 -19.68
C CYS A 63 10.69 -13.83 -18.15
N THR A 64 11.75 -14.32 -17.52
CA THR A 64 11.68 -14.62 -16.07
C THR A 64 11.58 -13.35 -15.21
N ASN A 65 10.68 -13.41 -14.23
CA ASN A 65 10.48 -12.35 -13.23
C ASN A 65 11.62 -12.20 -12.21
N LEU A 66 12.64 -13.05 -12.25
CA LEU A 66 13.74 -12.99 -11.28
C LEU A 66 14.41 -11.61 -11.23
N HIS A 67 14.48 -10.91 -12.36
CA HIS A 67 15.02 -9.55 -12.43
C HIS A 67 14.18 -8.55 -11.59
N HIS A 68 12.84 -8.67 -11.67
CA HIS A 68 11.92 -7.85 -10.89
C HIS A 68 12.01 -8.18 -9.39
N PHE A 69 12.03 -9.46 -9.02
CA PHE A 69 12.16 -9.85 -7.61
C PHE A 69 13.50 -9.42 -7.01
N GLN A 70 14.56 -9.43 -7.80
CA GLN A 70 15.85 -8.89 -7.39
C GLN A 70 15.77 -7.38 -7.13
N ALA A 71 15.16 -6.61 -8.04
CA ALA A 71 14.96 -5.18 -7.84
C ALA A 71 14.13 -4.87 -6.57
N LEU A 72 13.03 -5.63 -6.37
CA LEU A 72 12.19 -5.51 -5.19
C LEU A 72 12.97 -5.81 -3.91
N LEU A 73 13.71 -6.93 -3.88
CA LEU A 73 14.49 -7.33 -2.73
C LEU A 73 15.59 -6.32 -2.41
N ASN A 74 16.32 -5.84 -3.42
CA ASN A 74 17.35 -4.82 -3.25
C ASN A 74 16.78 -3.57 -2.59
N HIS A 75 15.62 -3.08 -3.05
CA HIS A 75 14.99 -1.90 -2.45
C HIS A 75 14.45 -2.18 -1.04
N ALA A 76 13.86 -3.36 -0.81
CA ALA A 76 13.35 -3.76 0.50
C ALA A 76 14.45 -3.93 1.56
N LEU A 77 15.69 -4.25 1.17
CA LEU A 77 16.81 -4.41 2.09
C LEU A 77 17.46 -3.09 2.53
N VAL A 78 17.24 -2.00 1.80
CA VAL A 78 17.86 -0.69 2.09
C VAL A 78 17.20 0.04 3.25
N GLN A 79 15.93 -0.29 3.57
CA GLN A 79 15.19 0.36 4.65
C GLN A 79 14.20 -0.61 5.31
N PRO A 80 13.84 -0.41 6.59
CA PRO A 80 12.76 -1.17 7.22
C PRO A 80 11.44 -1.01 6.46
N CYS A 81 10.75 -2.11 6.23
CA CYS A 81 9.41 -2.15 5.64
C CYS A 81 8.43 -2.86 6.58
N ASP A 82 7.17 -2.46 6.51
CA ASP A 82 6.07 -3.00 7.31
C ASP A 82 5.51 -4.29 6.67
N SER A 83 5.47 -4.31 5.34
CA SER A 83 5.02 -5.47 4.57
C SER A 83 5.56 -5.45 3.13
N LEU A 84 5.49 -6.62 2.49
CA LEU A 84 5.82 -6.85 1.09
C LEU A 84 4.60 -7.43 0.35
N LEU A 85 4.41 -7.05 -0.91
CA LEU A 85 3.37 -7.59 -1.80
C LEU A 85 1.96 -7.57 -1.18
N GLN A 86 1.65 -6.48 -0.47
CA GLN A 86 0.39 -6.30 0.25
C GLN A 86 -0.70 -5.79 -0.69
N HIS A 87 -1.89 -6.39 -0.59
CA HIS A 87 -3.05 -5.93 -1.35
C HIS A 87 -3.79 -4.82 -0.60
N PHE A 88 -4.21 -3.82 -1.37
CA PHE A 88 -5.15 -2.78 -0.94
C PHE A 88 -6.32 -2.73 -1.91
N PHE A 89 -7.47 -2.30 -1.41
CA PHE A 89 -8.72 -2.26 -2.17
C PHE A 89 -9.18 -0.82 -2.32
N TYR A 90 -9.84 -0.52 -3.43
CA TYR A 90 -10.44 0.79 -3.68
C TYR A 90 -11.64 0.64 -4.62
N TYR A 91 -12.41 1.70 -4.79
CA TYR A 91 -13.55 1.71 -5.69
C TYR A 91 -13.32 2.62 -6.89
N HIS A 92 -13.49 2.07 -8.10
CA HIS A 92 -13.54 2.86 -9.33
C HIS A 92 -14.99 2.88 -9.83
N GLY A 93 -15.72 3.95 -9.48
CA GLY A 93 -17.17 3.95 -9.58
C GLY A 93 -17.80 2.94 -8.62
N ASP A 94 -18.65 2.05 -9.12
CA ASP A 94 -19.27 0.98 -8.31
C ASP A 94 -18.43 -0.30 -8.25
N GLN A 95 -17.31 -0.37 -8.99
CA GLN A 95 -16.48 -1.56 -9.07
C GLN A 95 -15.43 -1.57 -7.96
N LYS A 96 -15.41 -2.64 -7.15
CA LYS A 96 -14.32 -2.89 -6.20
C LYS A 96 -13.09 -3.39 -6.95
N CYS A 97 -12.03 -2.60 -6.88
CA CYS A 97 -10.73 -2.86 -7.48
C CYS A 97 -9.70 -3.21 -6.38
N LYS A 98 -8.56 -3.76 -6.79
CA LYS A 98 -7.44 -4.08 -5.89
C LYS A 98 -6.12 -3.71 -6.55
N ILE A 99 -5.16 -3.28 -5.76
CA ILE A 99 -3.76 -3.13 -6.18
C ILE A 99 -2.85 -3.94 -5.25
N CYS A 100 -1.77 -4.49 -5.80
CA CYS A 100 -0.69 -5.10 -5.02
C CYS A 100 0.46 -4.11 -4.90
N VAL A 101 0.66 -3.56 -3.69
CA VAL A 101 1.78 -2.69 -3.35
C VAL A 101 2.99 -3.55 -3.02
N ASP A 102 4.11 -3.31 -3.71
CA ASP A 102 5.28 -4.18 -3.60
C ASP A 102 5.96 -4.05 -2.24
N ILE A 103 6.09 -2.83 -1.72
CA ILE A 103 6.66 -2.55 -0.40
C ILE A 103 5.84 -1.48 0.31
N VAL A 104 5.41 -1.77 1.54
CA VAL A 104 4.80 -0.79 2.44
C VAL A 104 5.82 -0.41 3.49
N ALA A 105 6.01 0.88 3.72
CA ALA A 105 7.00 1.39 4.66
C ALA A 105 6.45 2.57 5.48
N ASN A 106 7.23 2.97 6.50
CA ASN A 106 6.90 4.09 7.39
C ASN A 106 5.52 3.93 8.07
N LYS A 107 5.25 2.75 8.64
CA LYS A 107 3.99 2.39 9.30
C LYS A 107 2.78 2.54 8.38
N GLY A 108 2.92 2.16 7.11
CA GLY A 108 1.85 2.28 6.12
C GLY A 108 1.80 3.60 5.36
N GLN A 109 2.55 4.63 5.78
CA GLN A 109 2.48 5.96 5.16
C GLN A 109 3.22 6.06 3.82
N LYS A 110 4.00 5.05 3.42
CA LYS A 110 4.69 5.01 2.12
C LYS A 110 4.38 3.72 1.39
N TRP A 111 3.88 3.85 0.17
CA TRP A 111 3.60 2.73 -0.73
C TRP A 111 4.58 2.79 -1.89
N ILE A 112 5.39 1.76 -2.04
CA ILE A 112 6.43 1.72 -3.06
C ILE A 112 6.08 0.63 -4.08
N LYS A 113 6.03 1.04 -5.35
CA LYS A 113 5.92 0.16 -6.51
C LYS A 113 7.28 0.08 -7.19
N VAL A 114 7.82 -1.12 -7.34
CA VAL A 114 9.12 -1.34 -7.98
C VAL A 114 8.91 -1.62 -9.45
N ILE A 115 9.63 -0.90 -10.29
CA ILE A 115 9.57 -0.98 -11.74
C ILE A 115 10.97 -1.33 -12.25
N SER A 116 11.06 -2.44 -12.97
CA SER A 116 12.32 -2.99 -13.50
C SER A 116 12.36 -3.07 -15.02
N ARG A 117 11.36 -2.49 -15.70
CA ARG A 117 11.27 -2.47 -17.16
C ARG A 117 12.24 -1.46 -17.77
N ASN A 118 12.58 -1.67 -19.03
CA ASN A 118 13.41 -0.74 -19.79
C ASN A 118 12.76 0.66 -19.89
N PRO A 119 13.51 1.75 -19.60
CA PRO A 119 13.01 3.13 -19.67
C PRO A 119 12.38 3.50 -21.01
N LYS A 120 12.99 3.08 -22.13
CA LYS A 120 12.47 3.39 -23.48
C LYS A 120 11.15 2.68 -23.74
N ALA A 121 11.05 1.41 -23.34
CA ALA A 121 9.81 0.64 -23.47
C ALA A 121 8.66 1.30 -22.67
N LEU A 122 8.95 1.73 -21.44
CA LEU A 122 7.98 2.47 -20.61
C LEU A 122 7.48 3.75 -21.29
N SER A 123 8.39 4.54 -21.89
CA SER A 123 8.02 5.74 -22.63
C SER A 123 7.17 5.42 -23.87
N GLN A 124 7.56 4.41 -24.66
CA GLN A 124 6.79 4.04 -25.87
C GLN A 124 5.36 3.62 -25.53
N ILE A 125 5.18 2.75 -24.52
CA ILE A 125 3.85 2.32 -24.07
C ILE A 125 3.03 3.54 -23.61
N SER A 126 3.64 4.46 -22.86
CA SER A 126 2.96 5.66 -22.35
C SER A 126 2.61 6.68 -23.44
N LEU A 127 3.28 6.64 -24.59
CA LEU A 127 2.96 7.44 -25.78
C LEU A 127 1.87 6.80 -26.66
N GLY A 128 1.30 5.67 -26.23
CA GLY A 128 0.26 4.95 -26.95
C GLY A 128 0.78 3.97 -28.00
N ALA A 129 2.09 3.66 -28.00
CA ALA A 129 2.66 2.60 -28.84
C ALA A 129 2.57 1.21 -28.21
N GLY A 130 1.72 1.04 -27.19
CA GLY A 130 1.44 -0.23 -26.55
C GLY A 130 0.44 -1.10 -27.34
N GLU A 131 0.32 -2.36 -26.93
CA GLU A 131 -0.68 -3.28 -27.46
C GLU A 131 -2.09 -2.90 -27.00
N TYR A 132 -3.12 -3.33 -27.73
CA TYR A 132 -4.52 -3.06 -27.34
C TYR A 132 -4.82 -3.65 -25.96
N GLY A 133 -5.25 -2.79 -25.02
CA GLY A 133 -5.52 -3.18 -23.63
C GLY A 133 -4.28 -3.21 -22.73
N GLN A 134 -3.08 -2.97 -23.26
CA GLN A 134 -1.87 -2.85 -22.46
C GLN A 134 -1.91 -1.57 -21.63
N ARG A 135 -1.70 -1.73 -20.31
CA ARG A 135 -1.73 -0.62 -19.37
C ARG A 135 -0.36 0.05 -19.28
N SER A 136 -0.35 1.37 -19.32
CA SER A 136 0.87 2.16 -19.15
C SER A 136 1.24 2.31 -17.67
N VAL A 137 2.45 2.79 -17.41
CA VAL A 137 2.86 3.19 -16.05
C VAL A 137 2.06 4.40 -15.55
N LEU A 138 1.55 5.24 -16.45
CA LEU A 138 0.69 6.37 -16.11
C LEU A 138 -0.68 5.88 -15.62
N ASP A 139 -1.25 4.86 -16.25
CA ASP A 139 -2.52 4.26 -15.82
C ASP A 139 -2.38 3.61 -14.42
N GLN A 140 -1.26 2.93 -14.17
CA GLN A 140 -0.96 2.39 -12.84
C GLN A 140 -0.82 3.49 -11.79
N ALA A 141 -0.18 4.62 -12.15
CA ALA A 141 -0.01 5.74 -11.24
C ALA A 141 -1.37 6.30 -10.79
N GLU A 142 -2.31 6.45 -11.72
CA GLU A 142 -3.66 6.93 -11.43
C GLU A 142 -4.37 5.98 -10.45
N GLU A 143 -4.34 4.67 -10.68
CA GLU A 143 -4.94 3.69 -9.76
C GLU A 143 -4.28 3.65 -8.38
N TYR A 144 -2.96 3.72 -8.32
CA TYR A 144 -2.26 3.75 -7.04
C TYR A 144 -2.66 4.96 -6.21
N VAL A 145 -2.78 6.12 -6.85
CA VAL A 145 -3.13 7.37 -6.18
C VAL A 145 -4.62 7.40 -5.82
N GLU A 146 -5.51 6.86 -6.65
CA GLU A 146 -6.91 6.61 -6.30
C GLU A 146 -7.01 5.69 -5.08
N CYS A 147 -6.31 4.57 -5.10
CA CYS A 147 -6.33 3.62 -4.00
C CYS A 147 -5.76 4.20 -2.71
N ALA A 148 -4.65 4.94 -2.77
CA ALA A 148 -4.08 5.60 -1.59
C ALA A 148 -5.05 6.61 -0.97
N ARG A 149 -5.86 7.31 -1.79
CA ARG A 149 -6.90 8.24 -1.33
C ARG A 149 -8.09 7.57 -0.65
N GLU A 150 -8.26 6.27 -0.75
CA GLU A 150 -9.28 5.53 0.00
C GLU A 150 -8.71 4.79 1.22
N ASN A 151 -7.39 4.67 1.32
CA ASN A 151 -6.69 3.89 2.33
C ASN A 151 -5.82 4.77 3.23
N PHE A 152 -6.47 5.67 3.98
CA PHE A 152 -5.80 6.63 4.84
C PHE A 152 -5.00 5.97 5.98
N VAL A 153 -3.82 6.52 6.24
CA VAL A 153 -2.98 6.18 7.39
C VAL A 153 -2.74 7.46 8.18
N MET A 154 -3.14 7.46 9.46
CA MET A 154 -2.99 8.66 10.32
C MET A 154 -3.60 9.93 9.70
N PHE A 155 -4.77 9.80 9.07
CA PHE A 155 -5.53 10.89 8.43
C PHE A 155 -4.90 11.50 7.17
N GLU A 156 -3.86 10.88 6.61
CA GLU A 156 -3.33 11.25 5.29
C GLU A 156 -3.32 10.02 4.35
N PRO A 157 -3.54 10.22 3.05
CA PRO A 157 -3.30 9.14 2.08
C PRO A 157 -1.79 8.82 2.08
N PRO A 158 -1.40 7.53 1.99
CA PRO A 158 0.00 7.15 1.86
C PRO A 158 0.69 7.84 0.68
N GLU A 159 1.96 8.20 0.86
CA GLU A 159 2.80 8.66 -0.24
C GLU A 159 3.03 7.50 -1.21
N VAL A 160 2.65 7.69 -2.48
CA VAL A 160 2.91 6.73 -3.55
C VAL A 160 4.25 7.01 -4.20
N ILE A 161 5.13 6.02 -4.16
CA ILE A 161 6.51 6.08 -4.68
C ILE A 161 6.68 5.03 -5.78
N PHE A 162 7.10 5.45 -6.96
CA PHE A 162 7.51 4.52 -8.02
C PHE A 162 9.03 4.47 -8.06
N HIS A 163 9.60 3.30 -7.76
CA HIS A 163 11.04 3.07 -7.79
C HIS A 163 11.46 2.40 -9.11
N PHE A 164 12.22 3.12 -9.93
CA PHE A 164 12.71 2.67 -11.23
C PHE A 164 14.13 2.13 -11.12
N SER A 165 14.27 0.82 -11.02
CA SER A 165 15.58 0.14 -10.87
C SER A 165 16.47 0.22 -12.12
N CYS A 166 15.86 0.43 -13.29
CA CYS A 166 16.55 0.64 -14.57
C CYS A 166 16.55 2.12 -15.01
N GLY A 167 16.04 3.01 -14.16
CA GLY A 167 15.82 4.42 -14.45
C GLY A 167 14.53 4.72 -15.23
N ILE A 168 14.30 6.00 -15.50
CA ILE A 168 13.13 6.51 -16.23
C ILE A 168 13.51 7.74 -17.05
N GLU A 169 12.95 7.89 -18.24
CA GLU A 169 13.18 9.10 -19.04
C GLU A 169 12.53 10.33 -18.41
N ARG A 170 13.24 11.46 -18.45
CA ARG A 170 12.83 12.73 -17.82
C ARG A 170 11.40 13.16 -18.16
N GLN A 171 10.98 13.00 -19.42
CA GLN A 171 9.63 13.38 -19.84
C GLN A 171 8.56 12.56 -19.12
N LEU A 172 8.73 11.23 -19.07
CA LEU A 172 7.79 10.33 -18.40
C LEU A 172 7.82 10.54 -16.88
N ALA A 173 9.00 10.76 -16.30
CA ALA A 173 9.13 11.08 -14.87
C ALA A 173 8.34 12.34 -14.50
N ASN A 174 8.40 13.40 -15.33
CA ASN A 174 7.64 14.62 -15.10
C ASN A 174 6.12 14.38 -15.17
N GLU A 175 5.64 13.51 -16.06
CA GLU A 175 4.22 13.15 -16.16
C GLU A 175 3.71 12.37 -14.94
N LEU A 176 4.55 11.50 -14.37
CA LEU A 176 4.24 10.79 -13.12
C LEU A 176 4.22 11.74 -11.91
N ILE A 177 5.17 12.68 -11.84
CA ILE A 177 5.21 13.69 -10.76
C ILE A 177 3.94 14.56 -10.77
N LYS A 178 3.47 14.97 -11.97
CA LYS A 178 2.19 15.70 -12.10
C LYS A 178 1.00 14.92 -11.58
N ARG A 179 1.09 13.58 -11.58
CA ARG A 179 0.07 12.66 -11.05
C ARG A 179 0.26 12.33 -9.56
N CYS A 180 1.07 13.10 -8.83
CA CYS A 180 1.34 12.92 -7.40
C CYS A 180 2.13 11.63 -7.08
N ILE A 181 2.95 11.15 -8.02
CA ILE A 181 3.91 10.06 -7.77
C ILE A 181 5.27 10.64 -7.39
N THR A 182 5.82 10.16 -6.28
CA THR A 182 7.23 10.40 -5.95
C THR A 182 8.11 9.43 -6.75
N ILE A 183 9.13 9.95 -7.44
CA ILE A 183 10.07 9.13 -8.22
C ILE A 183 11.27 8.75 -7.35
N SER A 184 11.62 7.47 -7.36
CA SER A 184 12.85 6.93 -6.79
C SER A 184 13.64 6.21 -7.89
N GLY A 185 14.97 6.33 -7.90
CA GLY A 185 15.83 5.80 -8.96
C GLY A 185 16.32 6.89 -9.94
N ASP A 186 17.02 6.47 -10.99
CA ASP A 186 17.71 7.38 -11.90
C ASP A 186 16.77 8.02 -12.93
N ILE A 187 16.90 9.33 -13.14
CA ILE A 187 16.21 10.05 -14.22
C ILE A 187 17.18 10.25 -15.38
N LEU A 188 16.84 9.69 -16.53
CA LEU A 188 17.66 9.69 -17.74
C LEU A 188 17.28 10.85 -18.66
N GLU A 189 18.28 11.50 -19.26
CA GLU A 189 18.07 12.47 -20.34
C GLU A 189 17.71 11.74 -21.64
N SER A 190 16.69 12.21 -22.35
CA SER A 190 16.29 11.64 -23.64
C SER A 190 17.36 11.92 -24.70
N ASN A 191 18.26 10.96 -24.94
CA ASN A 191 19.11 11.01 -26.13
C ASN A 191 18.24 10.65 -27.35
N THR A 192 17.94 11.66 -28.16
CA THR A 192 17.12 11.59 -29.38
C THR A 192 17.80 10.74 -30.46
N HIS A 193 17.76 9.42 -30.36
CA HIS A 193 17.92 8.50 -31.50
C HIS A 193 17.23 7.17 -31.19
N ILE A 194 15.99 7.02 -31.68
CA ILE A 194 15.26 5.76 -31.64
C ILE A 194 15.92 4.83 -32.67
N THR A 195 16.72 3.88 -32.21
CA THR A 195 17.19 2.76 -33.04
C THR A 195 16.19 1.62 -32.99
N LYS A 196 15.94 0.97 -34.13
CA LYS A 196 14.99 -0.16 -34.27
C LYS A 196 15.35 -1.38 -33.40
N GLU A 197 16.52 -1.39 -32.77
CA GLU A 197 17.00 -2.47 -31.89
C GLU A 197 16.50 -2.37 -30.45
N ASP A 198 15.93 -1.23 -30.02
CA ASP A 198 15.39 -1.06 -28.65
C ASP A 198 13.97 -1.62 -28.47
N VAL A 199 13.35 -2.15 -29.54
CA VAL A 199 12.02 -2.79 -29.52
C VAL A 199 12.21 -4.27 -29.20
N GLY A 200 12.82 -4.56 -28.05
CA GLY A 200 12.75 -5.89 -27.48
C GLY A 200 11.33 -6.13 -26.98
N THR A 201 10.69 -7.20 -27.44
CA THR A 201 9.46 -7.73 -26.85
C THR A 201 9.80 -8.24 -25.45
N GLU A 202 9.91 -7.34 -24.48
CA GLU A 202 9.96 -7.71 -23.07
C GLU A 202 8.58 -8.24 -22.69
N SER A 203 8.52 -9.51 -22.28
CA SER A 203 7.27 -10.13 -21.83
C SER A 203 6.56 -9.23 -20.83
N ASP A 204 5.33 -8.88 -21.18
CA ASP A 204 4.39 -8.21 -20.29
C ASP A 204 4.00 -9.15 -19.15
N GLU A 205 4.84 -9.22 -18.13
CA GLU A 205 4.50 -9.77 -16.83
C GLU A 205 3.70 -8.73 -16.03
N PHE A 206 2.63 -8.20 -16.64
CA PHE A 206 1.52 -7.62 -15.89
C PHE A 206 0.72 -8.79 -15.32
N SER A 207 1.24 -9.40 -14.25
CA SER A 207 0.49 -10.42 -13.51
C SER A 207 -0.63 -9.74 -12.71
N ASP A 208 -1.69 -9.29 -13.39
CA ASP A 208 -3.00 -8.98 -12.79
C ASP A 208 -3.97 -10.17 -12.91
N GLU A 209 -3.44 -11.39 -12.94
CA GLU A 209 -4.23 -12.60 -12.71
C GLU A 209 -4.17 -12.99 -11.23
N ASP A 210 -5.06 -12.40 -10.44
CA ASP A 210 -5.70 -13.08 -9.30
C ASP A 210 -7.21 -12.80 -9.40
N LEU A 211 -7.83 -13.17 -10.52
CA LEU A 211 -9.27 -13.45 -10.55
C LEU A 211 -9.47 -14.91 -10.17
N SER A 212 -9.19 -15.24 -8.91
CA SER A 212 -9.68 -16.47 -8.28
C SER A 212 -10.88 -16.10 -7.41
N SER A 213 -12.07 -16.43 -7.91
CA SER A 213 -13.26 -16.61 -7.09
C SER A 213 -12.98 -17.75 -6.10
N GLU A 214 -12.47 -17.42 -4.92
CA GLU A 214 -12.45 -18.37 -3.80
C GLU A 214 -13.81 -18.24 -3.10
N SER A 215 -14.63 -19.24 -3.35
CA SER A 215 -15.89 -19.52 -2.66
C SER A 215 -15.65 -19.59 -1.16
N GLU A 216 -16.44 -18.81 -0.44
CA GLU A 216 -16.62 -18.88 1.00
C GLU A 216 -17.06 -20.29 1.40
N GLU A 217 -16.24 -20.98 2.19
CA GLU A 217 -16.75 -22.01 3.09
C GLU A 217 -16.72 -21.47 4.52
N SER A 218 -17.93 -21.33 5.03
CA SER A 218 -18.31 -21.05 6.40
C SER A 218 -17.94 -22.18 7.35
N SER A 219 -17.38 -21.84 8.50
CA SER A 219 -17.75 -22.45 9.80
C SER A 219 -17.13 -21.66 10.96
N ASP A 220 -18.02 -21.19 11.84
CA ASP A 220 -17.94 -21.29 13.31
C ASP A 220 -16.75 -20.62 14.03
N GLU A 221 -16.97 -19.46 14.66
CA GLU A 221 -17.50 -19.35 16.04
C GLU A 221 -17.42 -17.89 16.53
N LEU A 222 -18.57 -17.39 17.00
CA LEU A 222 -18.71 -16.08 17.64
C LEU A 222 -18.13 -16.14 19.05
N ASP A 223 -16.90 -15.66 19.23
CA ASP A 223 -16.37 -15.34 20.55
C ASP A 223 -16.48 -13.82 20.77
N THR A 224 -17.57 -13.42 21.42
CA THR A 224 -17.73 -12.06 21.94
C THR A 224 -16.85 -11.88 23.17
N PRO A 225 -15.91 -10.93 23.22
CA PRO A 225 -15.24 -10.62 24.47
C PRO A 225 -16.21 -9.81 25.34
N ILE A 226 -16.79 -10.48 26.34
CA ILE A 226 -17.34 -9.82 27.52
C ILE A 226 -16.16 -9.13 28.20
N CYS A 227 -15.99 -7.83 27.95
CA CYS A 227 -15.01 -7.06 28.70
C CYS A 227 -15.61 -6.70 30.07
N ASP A 228 -15.05 -7.33 31.10
CA ASP A 228 -15.30 -6.96 32.49
C ASP A 228 -14.96 -5.49 32.68
N THR A 229 -16.01 -4.68 32.86
CA THR A 229 -15.96 -3.22 33.05
C THR A 229 -15.13 -2.81 34.27
N HIS A 230 -14.80 -3.76 35.15
CA HIS A 230 -14.03 -3.55 36.36
C HIS A 230 -12.50 -3.57 36.13
N SER A 231 -12.00 -4.14 35.03
CA SER A 231 -10.55 -4.27 34.77
C SER A 231 -9.94 -3.00 34.15
N ILE A 232 -10.68 -2.30 33.28
CA ILE A 232 -10.22 -1.07 32.60
C ILE A 232 -9.98 0.07 33.59
N ARG A 233 -10.80 0.17 34.64
CA ARG A 233 -10.72 1.25 35.63
C ARG A 233 -9.40 1.24 36.42
N ASN A 234 -8.79 0.06 36.58
CA ASN A 234 -7.49 -0.09 37.25
C ASN A 234 -6.31 0.18 36.32
N GLN A 235 -6.46 -0.01 34.99
CA GLN A 235 -5.40 0.27 34.02
C GLN A 235 -5.27 1.77 33.68
N LEU A 236 -6.34 2.56 33.82
CA LEU A 236 -6.27 4.01 33.60
C LEU A 236 -5.40 4.76 34.62
N ASN A 237 -5.18 4.19 35.81
CA ASN A 237 -4.32 4.79 36.84
C ASN A 237 -2.80 4.64 36.54
N VAL A 238 -2.43 3.83 35.54
CA VAL A 238 -1.02 3.55 35.20
C VAL A 238 -0.51 4.49 34.09
N LEU A 239 -1.41 5.13 33.34
CA LEU A 239 -1.02 6.09 32.30
C LEU A 239 -0.93 7.48 32.92
N ASN A 240 0.28 8.03 33.04
CA ASN A 240 0.47 9.43 33.37
C ASN A 240 0.04 10.29 32.15
N LEU A 241 -1.28 10.49 32.03
CA LEU A 241 -1.96 11.07 30.87
C LEU A 241 -1.56 12.51 30.52
N ASN A 242 -0.72 13.14 31.35
CA ASN A 242 -0.13 14.46 31.14
C ASN A 242 1.07 14.44 30.17
N GLU A 243 1.63 13.27 29.86
CA GLU A 243 2.79 13.12 28.98
C GLU A 243 2.43 12.79 27.52
N VAL A 244 1.14 12.66 27.21
CA VAL A 244 0.67 12.33 25.85
C VAL A 244 0.26 13.62 25.12
N PRO A 245 1.10 14.18 24.22
CA PRO A 245 0.83 15.47 23.57
C PRO A 245 -0.22 15.38 22.46
N ILE A 246 -0.55 14.18 21.96
CA ILE A 246 -1.44 13.98 20.81
C ILE A 246 -2.57 13.01 21.18
N LEU A 247 -3.81 13.39 20.91
CA LEU A 247 -4.98 12.53 21.12
C LEU A 247 -5.48 11.95 19.80
N ASN A 248 -5.59 10.62 19.74
CA ASN A 248 -6.40 9.95 18.72
C ASN A 248 -7.83 9.81 19.25
N LEU A 249 -8.76 10.57 18.68
CA LEU A 249 -10.16 10.61 19.12
C LEU A 249 -11.02 9.72 18.23
N ASP A 250 -11.81 8.84 18.83
CA ASP A 250 -12.79 8.05 18.11
C ASP A 250 -13.94 8.93 17.55
N VAL A 251 -14.56 8.49 16.45
CA VAL A 251 -15.66 9.19 15.77
C VAL A 251 -16.81 9.48 16.74
N THR A 252 -17.13 8.53 17.63
CA THR A 252 -18.19 8.71 18.63
C THR A 252 -17.89 9.84 19.61
N THR A 253 -16.62 9.99 20.01
CA THR A 253 -16.16 11.06 20.90
C THR A 253 -16.26 12.43 20.23
N LEU A 254 -15.98 12.48 18.93
CA LEU A 254 -16.09 13.71 18.14
C LEU A 254 -17.55 14.11 17.93
N VAL A 255 -18.41 13.16 17.56
CA VAL A 255 -19.85 13.38 17.40
C VAL A 255 -20.45 13.85 18.73
N ALA A 256 -20.08 13.22 19.85
CA ALA A 256 -20.49 13.67 21.18
C ALA A 256 -19.98 15.10 21.46
N TYR A 257 -18.75 15.46 21.08
CA TYR A 257 -18.22 16.81 21.32
C TYR A 257 -18.92 17.91 20.51
N VAL A 258 -19.26 17.64 19.25
CA VAL A 258 -19.84 18.65 18.32
C VAL A 258 -21.36 18.60 18.24
N SER A 259 -22.02 17.61 18.84
CA SER A 259 -23.48 17.45 18.76
C SER A 259 -24.23 18.63 19.40
N ASN A 260 -25.35 19.03 18.80
CA ASN A 260 -26.24 20.02 19.40
C ASN A 260 -26.71 19.59 20.79
N LEU A 261 -26.86 18.28 21.06
CA LEU A 261 -27.26 17.78 22.39
C LEU A 261 -26.29 18.27 23.48
N THR A 262 -24.98 18.17 23.22
CA THR A 262 -23.92 18.52 24.18
C THR A 262 -23.52 20.00 24.13
N ASN A 263 -24.07 20.74 23.15
CA ASN A 263 -23.86 22.17 22.92
C ASN A 263 -25.12 23.02 23.21
N GLY A 264 -25.91 22.62 24.21
CA GLY A 264 -27.06 23.38 24.72
C GLY A 264 -28.42 22.97 24.15
N GLY A 265 -28.44 22.04 23.19
CA GLY A 265 -29.66 21.52 22.58
C GLY A 265 -30.37 20.44 23.40
N ALA A 266 -29.79 19.94 24.50
CA ALA A 266 -30.42 18.92 25.35
C ALA A 266 -31.73 19.37 26.03
N TYR A 267 -32.07 20.66 26.02
CA TYR A 267 -33.34 21.18 26.56
C TYR A 267 -34.51 21.12 25.56
N HIS A 268 -34.26 20.75 24.31
CA HIS A 268 -35.32 20.60 23.31
C HIS A 268 -36.05 19.27 23.44
N LYS A 269 -37.33 19.25 23.03
CA LYS A 269 -38.10 18.02 22.88
C LYS A 269 -37.83 17.40 21.51
N PHE A 270 -37.28 16.21 21.52
CA PHE A 270 -37.01 15.39 20.34
C PHE A 270 -37.99 14.21 20.25
N SER A 271 -37.92 13.46 19.16
CA SER A 271 -38.50 12.13 19.08
C SER A 271 -37.56 11.10 19.73
N TYR A 272 -38.10 9.96 20.15
CA TYR A 272 -37.27 8.82 20.55
C TYR A 272 -36.38 8.36 19.38
N PRO A 273 -35.09 8.02 19.58
CA PRO A 273 -34.36 7.84 20.86
C PRO A 273 -33.61 9.08 21.40
N LEU A 274 -33.67 10.22 20.72
CA LEU A 274 -32.89 11.42 21.07
C LEU A 274 -33.32 12.07 22.39
N ASN A 275 -34.59 11.92 22.81
CA ASN A 275 -35.04 12.41 24.13
C ASN A 275 -34.29 11.74 25.28
N GLN A 276 -34.06 10.43 25.19
CA GLN A 276 -33.33 9.70 26.23
C GLN A 276 -31.87 10.16 26.30
N GLN A 277 -31.25 10.41 25.14
CA GLN A 277 -29.89 10.94 25.06
C GLN A 277 -29.82 12.38 25.60
N ALA A 278 -30.83 13.22 25.34
CA ALA A 278 -30.92 14.56 25.88
C ALA A 278 -31.06 14.55 27.41
N GLU A 279 -31.90 13.67 27.96
CA GLU A 279 -32.04 13.46 29.41
C GLU A 279 -30.72 13.01 30.05
N TRP A 280 -29.98 12.09 29.41
CA TRP A 280 -28.67 11.66 29.90
C TRP A 280 -27.63 12.79 29.88
N GLU A 281 -27.59 13.60 28.82
CA GLU A 281 -26.69 14.75 28.72
C GLU A 281 -27.01 15.83 29.77
N LEU A 282 -28.29 16.04 30.11
CA LEU A 282 -28.68 16.97 31.20
C LEU A 282 -28.24 16.49 32.58
N GLN A 283 -28.23 15.18 32.82
CA GLN A 283 -27.82 14.61 34.10
C GLN A 283 -26.30 14.51 34.22
N ASN A 284 -25.61 14.15 33.14
CA ASN A 284 -24.16 13.95 33.10
C ASN A 284 -23.56 14.56 31.82
N PRO A 285 -23.29 15.87 31.80
CA PRO A 285 -22.78 16.55 30.60
C PRO A 285 -21.41 16.01 30.18
N VAL A 286 -21.31 15.54 28.94
CA VAL A 286 -20.05 14.93 28.44
C VAL A 286 -19.02 15.98 28.03
N LYS A 287 -19.48 17.14 27.54
CA LYS A 287 -18.59 18.17 26.97
C LYS A 287 -17.53 18.69 27.97
N PRO A 288 -17.85 19.05 29.23
CA PRO A 288 -16.84 19.49 30.20
C PRO A 288 -15.78 18.43 30.50
N VAL A 289 -16.15 17.15 30.47
CA VAL A 289 -15.23 16.02 30.67
C VAL A 289 -14.24 15.94 29.50
N LEU A 290 -14.74 16.07 28.27
CA LEU A 290 -13.91 16.07 27.06
C LEU A 290 -13.02 17.31 26.98
N GLU A 291 -13.51 18.51 27.31
CA GLU A 291 -12.71 19.74 27.31
C GLU A 291 -11.56 19.67 28.31
N LYS A 292 -11.81 19.15 29.51
CA LYS A 292 -10.77 18.88 30.50
C LYS A 292 -9.73 17.89 29.98
N TYR A 293 -10.18 16.88 29.22
CA TYR A 293 -9.29 15.88 28.63
C TYR A 293 -8.46 16.42 27.45
N PHE A 294 -9.02 17.36 26.68
CA PHE A 294 -8.36 17.99 25.53
C PHE A 294 -7.39 19.10 25.93
N GLN A 295 -7.54 19.67 27.13
CA GLN A 295 -6.72 20.76 27.62
C GLN A 295 -5.22 20.41 27.60
N GLY A 296 -4.43 21.22 26.89
CA GLY A 296 -2.98 21.04 26.77
C GLY A 296 -2.54 19.97 25.76
N LYS A 297 -3.46 19.35 25.01
CA LYS A 297 -3.15 18.31 24.02
C LYS A 297 -3.42 18.80 22.59
N LEU A 298 -2.52 18.51 21.67
CA LEU A 298 -2.68 18.76 20.24
C LEU A 298 -3.62 17.69 19.66
N SER A 299 -4.85 18.07 19.36
CA SER A 299 -5.75 17.24 18.53
C SER A 299 -5.53 17.58 17.06
N CYS A 300 -5.10 16.61 16.24
CA CYS A 300 -5.04 16.76 14.78
C CYS A 300 -6.41 17.18 14.20
N LEU A 301 -7.50 16.85 14.89
CA LEU A 301 -8.86 17.22 14.53
C LEU A 301 -9.25 18.65 14.89
N ALA A 302 -8.66 19.27 15.92
CA ALA A 302 -9.03 20.63 16.33
C ALA A 302 -8.67 21.68 15.26
N LYS A 303 -7.58 21.50 14.51
CA LYS A 303 -7.24 22.39 13.38
C LYS A 303 -8.18 22.22 12.17
N TRP A 304 -8.78 21.04 12.00
CA TRP A 304 -9.62 20.70 10.86
C TRP A 304 -11.11 21.04 11.10
N LEU A 305 -11.63 20.73 12.29
CA LEU A 305 -13.01 21.04 12.69
C LEU A 305 -13.26 22.55 12.78
N PHE A 306 -12.33 23.32 13.36
CA PHE A 306 -12.47 24.78 13.47
C PHE A 306 -12.54 25.47 12.10
N LYS A 307 -11.88 24.89 11.07
CA LYS A 307 -11.91 25.43 9.70
C LYS A 307 -13.17 25.09 8.92
N ARG A 308 -13.90 24.03 9.30
CA ARG A 308 -15.04 23.50 8.52
C ARG A 308 -16.40 23.75 9.18
N PHE A 309 -16.43 23.97 10.50
CA PHE A 309 -17.66 24.31 11.24
C PHE A 309 -17.78 25.79 11.63
N ALA A 310 -16.74 26.62 11.47
CA ALA A 310 -16.84 28.08 11.70
C ALA A 310 -17.52 28.85 10.54
N THR A 311 -18.09 28.15 9.56
CA THR A 311 -18.80 28.72 8.40
C THR A 311 -20.23 28.19 8.26
N LEU A 312 -20.83 27.70 9.35
CA LEU A 312 -22.27 27.46 9.46
C LEU A 312 -22.86 28.31 10.59
#